data_AF-A0AAD5WI11-F1
#
_entry.id   AF-A0AAD5WI11-F1
#
_cell.length_a   1.000
_cell.length_b   1.000
_cell.length_c   1.000
_cell.angle_alpha   90.00
_cell.angle_beta   90.00
_cell.angle_gamma   90.00
#
_symmetry.space_group_name_H-M   'P 1'
#
loop_
_entity.id
_entity.type
_entity.pdbx_description
1 polymer ?
#
loop_
_entity_poly.entity_id
_entity_poly.type
_entity_poly.pdbx_seq_one_letter_code
_entity_poly.pdbx_strand_id
1 'polypeptide(L)'
;MEEFGYPPRFPMEDDEMPKEDVSSVDEITKDKSKGKKSKLIAKTASSKYQWQIMESLGLTDEEIRKFSNTDYWLDYFPPLCISDLKRMGIKVDWRRSFLTTDVNPYYDSFVRWQFDKLRTAKKIEFGKRYTIYSPKDGQPCMDHDRSTGEGVSPQEYTLIQLQILDPKPAVIAHITLPVYLVAATLRPETMYGQTNCYMHPDIQYSVFYAGENEDIVFIATARAARNMSVPRPYC
;
A
#
# COMPACT_ATOMS: atom_id res chain seq x y z
N MET A 1 7.60 18.42 -11.47
CA MET A 1 7.53 19.66 -12.28
C MET A 1 6.68 20.71 -11.60
N GLU A 2 5.51 20.34 -11.07
CA GLU A 2 4.62 21.25 -10.33
C GLU A 2 5.26 21.83 -9.05
N GLU A 3 6.04 21.04 -8.32
CA GLU A 3 6.66 21.49 -7.06
C GLU A 3 8.04 22.15 -7.24
N PHE A 4 8.87 21.62 -8.15
CA PHE A 4 10.29 22.01 -8.28
C PHE A 4 10.65 22.72 -9.59
N GLY A 5 9.68 22.96 -10.49
CA GLY A 5 9.87 23.63 -11.77
C GLY A 5 10.46 22.74 -12.87
N TYR A 6 10.96 23.40 -13.94
CA TYR A 6 11.60 22.81 -15.11
C TYR A 6 12.77 23.69 -15.60
N PRO A 7 14.04 23.20 -15.60
CA PRO A 7 14.48 21.94 -14.99
C PRO A 7 14.31 21.99 -13.45
N PRO A 8 14.04 20.85 -12.80
CA PRO A 8 13.72 20.83 -11.38
C PRO A 8 14.92 21.22 -10.52
N ARG A 9 14.68 22.06 -9.51
CA ARG A 9 15.68 22.39 -8.48
C ARG A 9 15.30 21.72 -7.18
N PHE A 10 15.97 20.61 -6.87
CA PHE A 10 15.75 19.88 -5.62
C PHE A 10 16.47 20.56 -4.45
N PRO A 11 15.91 20.52 -3.24
CA PRO A 11 16.60 20.98 -2.05
C PRO A 11 17.88 20.15 -1.84
N MET A 12 19.00 20.82 -1.58
CA MET A 12 20.25 20.18 -1.15
C MET A 12 20.10 19.82 0.32
N GLU A 13 19.47 18.69 0.62
CA GLU A 13 19.53 18.10 1.95
C GLU A 13 20.71 17.12 1.98
N ASP A 14 21.62 17.34 2.94
CA ASP A 14 22.73 16.45 3.26
C ASP A 14 22.24 15.00 3.32
N ASP A 15 23.09 14.07 2.88
CA ASP A 15 22.81 12.64 2.80
C ASP A 15 22.59 11.96 4.16
N GLU A 16 21.49 12.27 4.84
CA GLU A 16 20.91 11.37 5.82
C GLU A 16 19.92 10.45 5.12
N MET A 17 20.39 9.23 4.87
CA MET A 17 19.54 8.11 4.47
C MET A 17 18.38 7.98 5.48
N PRO A 18 17.12 7.78 5.04
CA PRO A 18 16.08 7.40 5.96
C PRO A 18 16.44 6.03 6.55
N LYS A 19 16.75 5.99 7.84
CA LYS A 19 16.80 4.73 8.59
C LYS A 19 15.37 4.20 8.61
N GLU A 20 15.13 3.07 7.93
CA GLU A 20 13.93 2.29 8.20
C GLU A 20 13.97 1.89 9.68
N ASP A 21 13.06 2.42 10.49
CA ASP A 21 12.76 1.89 11.82
C ASP A 21 12.10 0.52 11.63
N VAL A 22 12.94 -0.51 11.52
CA VAL A 22 12.50 -1.89 11.62
C VAL A 22 12.08 -2.11 13.07
N SER A 23 10.77 -2.13 13.33
CA SER A 23 10.26 -2.52 14.63
C SER A 23 10.69 -3.96 14.91
N SER A 24 11.16 -4.23 16.13
CA SER A 24 11.66 -5.56 16.58
C SER A 24 10.64 -6.70 16.45
N VAL A 25 9.38 -6.37 16.12
CA VAL A 25 8.29 -7.33 15.90
C VAL A 25 8.36 -7.96 14.50
N ASP A 26 8.86 -7.23 13.50
CA ASP A 26 8.97 -7.71 12.11
C ASP A 26 10.14 -8.71 11.91
N GLU A 27 11.08 -8.80 12.85
CA GLU A 27 12.17 -9.77 12.82
C GLU A 27 11.76 -11.17 13.32
N ILE A 28 10.75 -11.25 14.19
CA ILE A 28 10.40 -12.52 14.87
C ILE A 28 9.62 -13.46 13.94
N THR A 29 8.99 -12.96 12.87
CA THR A 29 8.09 -13.73 11.98
C THR A 29 8.67 -14.03 10.59
N LYS A 30 9.94 -13.74 10.32
CA LYS A 30 10.50 -13.83 8.96
C LYS A 30 11.30 -15.11 8.71
N ASP A 31 10.77 -15.98 7.84
CA ASP A 31 11.46 -17.13 7.26
C ASP A 31 12.74 -16.69 6.48
N LYS A 32 13.88 -17.24 6.88
CA LYS A 32 15.24 -16.88 6.41
C LYS A 32 15.60 -17.44 5.03
N SER A 33 14.67 -18.07 4.32
CA SER A 33 14.97 -18.84 3.10
C SER A 33 14.75 -18.11 1.75
N LYS A 34 14.30 -16.85 1.71
CA LYS A 34 14.07 -16.12 0.44
C LYS A 34 15.07 -14.97 0.21
N GLY A 35 15.94 -15.12 -0.78
CA GLY A 35 16.97 -14.18 -1.20
C GLY A 35 16.46 -12.85 -1.77
N LYS A 36 15.94 -11.96 -0.90
CA LYS A 36 15.53 -10.59 -1.26
C LYS A 36 16.67 -9.57 -1.36
N LYS A 37 17.89 -9.92 -0.94
CA LYS A 37 18.99 -8.94 -0.79
C LYS A 37 19.57 -8.39 -2.11
N SER A 38 19.45 -9.08 -3.25
CA SER A 38 20.16 -8.66 -4.48
C SER A 38 19.43 -7.61 -5.34
N LYS A 39 18.10 -7.46 -5.24
CA LYS A 39 17.34 -6.47 -6.03
C LYS A 39 17.24 -5.09 -5.38
N LEU A 40 17.27 -5.04 -4.04
CA LEU A 40 17.18 -3.77 -3.29
C LEU A 40 18.49 -2.97 -3.37
N ILE A 41 19.64 -3.63 -3.28
CA ILE A 41 20.96 -2.99 -3.28
C ILE A 41 21.24 -2.27 -4.63
N ALA A 42 20.72 -2.78 -5.75
CA ALA A 42 20.88 -2.14 -7.06
C ALA A 42 20.03 -0.87 -7.24
N LYS A 43 19.02 -0.63 -6.38
CA LYS A 43 18.18 0.57 -6.41
C LYS A 43 18.63 1.66 -5.42
N THR A 44 19.58 1.37 -4.53
CA THR A 44 20.00 2.30 -3.47
C THR A 44 21.15 3.22 -3.87
N ALA A 45 21.71 3.07 -5.07
CA ALA A 45 22.78 3.92 -5.56
C ALA A 45 22.23 5.07 -6.42
N SER A 46 22.30 6.28 -5.85
CA SER A 46 22.42 7.62 -6.46
C SER A 46 21.21 8.51 -6.82
N SER A 47 19.94 8.08 -6.75
CA SER A 47 18.83 8.95 -7.19
C SER A 47 17.64 8.95 -6.22
N LYS A 48 17.45 10.06 -5.49
CA LYS A 48 16.34 10.26 -4.54
C LYS A 48 15.03 10.62 -5.26
N TYR A 49 15.12 11.31 -6.41
CA TYR A 49 13.97 11.78 -7.17
C TYR A 49 13.79 11.03 -8.49
N GLN A 50 12.54 10.85 -8.92
CA GLN A 50 12.21 10.21 -10.19
C GLN A 50 12.90 10.89 -11.39
N TRP A 51 13.04 12.22 -11.37
CA TRP A 51 13.74 12.96 -12.42
C TRP A 51 15.20 12.51 -12.61
N GLN A 52 15.93 12.34 -11.51
CA GLN A 52 17.33 11.90 -11.51
C GLN A 52 17.46 10.45 -12.04
N ILE A 53 16.45 9.61 -11.80
CA ILE A 53 16.40 8.25 -12.37
C ILE A 53 16.25 8.34 -13.90
N MET A 54 15.40 9.24 -14.40
CA MET A 54 15.21 9.41 -15.84
C MET A 54 16.43 10.02 -16.53
N GLU A 55 17.13 10.96 -15.89
CA GLU A 55 18.42 11.49 -16.38
C GLU A 55 19.49 10.39 -16.45
N SER A 56 19.53 9.46 -15.49
CA SER A 56 20.47 8.34 -15.49
C SER A 56 20.25 7.35 -16.66
N LEU A 57 19.05 7.35 -17.25
CA LEU A 57 18.74 6.60 -18.48
C LEU A 57 19.26 7.31 -19.74
N GLY A 58 19.89 8.48 -19.60
CA GLY A 58 20.41 9.28 -20.72
C GLY A 58 19.37 10.14 -21.42
N LEU A 59 18.21 10.38 -20.78
CA LEU A 59 17.13 11.20 -21.33
C LEU A 59 17.42 12.69 -21.16
N THR A 60 17.03 13.49 -22.14
CA THR A 60 17.10 14.95 -22.05
C THR A 60 15.93 15.51 -21.23
N ASP A 61 16.11 16.66 -20.58
CA ASP A 61 15.04 17.31 -19.81
C ASP A 61 13.72 17.44 -20.59
N GLU A 62 13.81 17.79 -21.89
CA GLU A 62 12.63 17.95 -22.75
C GLU A 62 11.88 16.64 -22.99
N GLU A 63 12.60 15.53 -23.04
CA GLU A 63 12.01 14.19 -23.15
C GLU A 63 11.44 13.74 -21.81
N ILE A 64 12.15 13.97 -20.70
CA ILE A 64 11.69 13.63 -19.34
C ILE A 64 10.35 14.32 -19.06
N ARG A 65 10.17 15.56 -19.53
CA ARG A 65 8.88 16.27 -19.43
C ARG A 65 7.73 15.50 -20.07
N LYS A 66 7.93 14.82 -21.20
CA LYS A 66 6.86 14.08 -21.91
C LYS A 66 6.36 12.88 -21.10
N PHE A 67 7.19 12.32 -20.22
CA PHE A 67 6.82 11.22 -19.32
C PHE A 67 5.85 11.62 -18.20
N SER A 68 5.47 12.91 -18.08
CA SER A 68 4.34 13.30 -17.25
C SER A 68 3.02 12.73 -17.79
N ASN A 69 2.93 12.49 -19.10
CA ASN A 69 1.82 11.75 -19.70
C ASN A 69 2.10 10.25 -19.63
N THR A 70 1.17 9.49 -19.07
CA THR A 70 1.25 8.02 -18.95
C THR A 70 1.36 7.34 -20.31
N ASP A 71 0.72 7.87 -21.35
CA ASP A 71 0.71 7.24 -22.68
C ASP A 71 2.09 7.29 -23.33
N TYR A 72 2.89 8.32 -23.04
CA TYR A 72 4.25 8.44 -23.59
C TYR A 72 5.16 7.28 -23.16
N TRP A 73 4.90 6.68 -21.99
CA TRP A 73 5.62 5.48 -21.54
C TRP A 73 5.37 4.29 -22.47
N LEU A 74 4.15 4.17 -23.02
CA LEU A 74 3.74 3.10 -23.92
C LEU A 74 4.34 3.26 -25.31
N ASP A 75 4.66 4.48 -25.73
CA ASP A 75 5.34 4.74 -27.00
C ASP A 75 6.86 4.58 -26.88
N TYR A 76 7.44 4.93 -25.74
CA TYR A 76 8.89 5.00 -25.56
C TYR A 76 9.54 3.64 -25.25
N PHE A 77 9.07 2.94 -24.22
CA PHE A 77 9.75 1.74 -23.71
C PHE A 77 9.53 0.47 -24.56
N PRO A 78 8.33 0.19 -25.09
CA PRO A 78 8.09 -1.05 -25.82
C PRO A 78 8.97 -1.25 -27.06
N PRO A 79 9.20 -0.23 -27.94
CA PRO A 79 10.14 -0.37 -29.05
C PRO A 79 11.59 -0.63 -28.61
N LEU A 80 12.03 0.00 -27.51
CA LEU A 80 13.36 -0.21 -26.94
C LEU A 80 13.53 -1.64 -26.43
N CYS A 81 12.52 -2.17 -25.71
CA CYS A 81 12.52 -3.55 -25.25
C CYS A 81 12.61 -4.55 -26.42
N ILE A 82 11.88 -4.31 -27.51
CA ILE A 82 11.98 -5.13 -28.73
C ILE A 82 13.39 -5.05 -29.34
N SER A 83 13.98 -3.86 -29.41
CA SER A 83 15.34 -3.66 -29.92
C SER A 83 16.38 -4.44 -29.09
N ASP A 84 16.29 -4.34 -27.76
CA ASP A 84 17.19 -5.03 -26.83
C ASP A 84 17.06 -6.54 -26.92
N LEU A 85 15.85 -7.06 -26.97
CA LEU A 85 15.60 -8.49 -27.11
C LEU A 85 16.04 -9.04 -28.48
N LYS A 86 15.89 -8.25 -29.56
CA LYS A 86 16.45 -8.59 -30.88
C LYS A 86 17.97 -8.64 -30.84
N ARG A 87 18.61 -7.66 -30.18
CA ARG A 87 20.07 -7.62 -29.99
C ARG A 87 20.58 -8.79 -29.16
N MET A 88 19.79 -9.26 -28.19
CA MET A 88 20.06 -10.48 -27.43
C MET A 88 19.95 -11.76 -28.30
N GLY A 89 19.25 -11.72 -29.43
CA GLY A 89 19.12 -12.86 -30.35
C GLY A 89 18.08 -13.89 -29.93
N ILE A 90 17.04 -13.48 -29.20
CA ILE A 90 15.98 -14.41 -28.77
C ILE A 90 15.11 -14.89 -29.95
N LYS A 91 14.65 -16.13 -29.88
CA LYS A 91 13.85 -16.77 -30.94
C LYS A 91 12.35 -16.46 -30.79
N VAL A 92 11.97 -15.20 -31.03
CA VAL A 92 10.58 -14.71 -30.89
C VAL A 92 9.98 -14.31 -32.23
N ASP A 93 8.69 -14.64 -32.45
CA ASP A 93 7.90 -14.13 -33.57
C ASP A 93 7.33 -12.74 -33.24
N TRP A 94 8.04 -11.70 -33.66
CA TRP A 94 7.70 -10.29 -33.39
C TRP A 94 6.34 -9.84 -33.94
N ARG A 95 5.76 -10.58 -34.91
CA ARG A 95 4.42 -10.29 -35.45
C ARG A 95 3.31 -10.51 -34.42
N ARG A 96 3.63 -11.17 -33.29
CA ARG A 96 2.71 -11.48 -32.19
C ARG A 96 2.95 -10.60 -30.96
N SER A 97 3.78 -9.56 -31.07
CA SER A 97 4.01 -8.58 -30.01
C SER A 97 2.86 -7.57 -29.96
N PHE A 98 2.41 -7.20 -28.76
CA PHE A 98 1.30 -6.26 -28.56
C PHE A 98 1.39 -5.55 -27.19
N LEU A 99 0.60 -4.48 -27.03
CA LEU A 99 0.41 -3.75 -25.77
C LEU A 99 -0.83 -4.25 -25.02
N THR A 100 -0.81 -4.12 -23.69
CA THR A 100 -1.83 -4.71 -22.80
C THR A 100 -2.89 -3.73 -22.31
N THR A 101 -2.74 -2.44 -22.59
CA THR A 101 -3.71 -1.40 -22.21
C THR A 101 -4.82 -1.26 -23.26
N ASP A 102 -5.81 -0.42 -22.96
CA ASP A 102 -6.91 -0.04 -23.84
C ASP A 102 -6.48 0.68 -25.14
N VAL A 103 -5.25 1.21 -25.17
CA VAL A 103 -4.59 1.72 -26.39
C VAL A 103 -4.55 0.66 -27.50
N ASN A 104 -4.53 -0.64 -27.14
CA ASN A 104 -4.66 -1.73 -28.10
C ASN A 104 -6.09 -2.29 -28.14
N PRO A 105 -6.92 -1.91 -29.13
CA PRO A 105 -8.32 -2.31 -29.19
C PRO A 105 -8.52 -3.82 -29.37
N TYR A 106 -7.57 -4.52 -30.00
CA TYR A 106 -7.67 -5.97 -30.18
C TYR A 106 -7.52 -6.72 -28.85
N TYR A 107 -6.55 -6.30 -28.03
CA TYR A 107 -6.31 -6.92 -26.74
C TYR A 107 -7.38 -6.52 -25.71
N ASP A 108 -7.82 -5.26 -25.71
CA ASP A 108 -8.95 -4.82 -24.89
C ASP A 108 -10.22 -5.62 -25.20
N SER A 109 -10.55 -5.82 -26.49
CA SER A 109 -11.68 -6.66 -26.89
C SER A 109 -11.54 -8.12 -26.41
N PHE A 110 -10.32 -8.68 -26.48
CA PHE A 110 -10.03 -10.01 -25.94
C PHE A 110 -10.24 -10.09 -24.42
N VAL A 111 -9.78 -9.11 -23.66
CA VAL A 111 -9.97 -9.04 -22.20
C VAL A 111 -11.45 -8.88 -21.85
N ARG A 112 -12.20 -8.03 -22.56
CA ARG A 112 -13.66 -7.89 -22.37
C ARG A 112 -14.39 -9.21 -22.58
N TRP A 113 -14.09 -9.90 -23.69
CA TRP A 113 -14.61 -11.23 -23.95
C TRP A 113 -14.28 -12.22 -22.82
N GLN A 114 -13.06 -12.20 -22.29
CA GLN A 114 -12.66 -13.04 -21.16
C GLN A 114 -13.49 -12.75 -19.90
N PHE A 115 -13.64 -11.47 -19.54
CA PHE A 115 -14.42 -11.06 -18.35
C PHE A 115 -15.91 -11.37 -18.51
N ASP A 116 -16.48 -11.25 -19.71
CA ASP A 116 -17.86 -11.63 -19.99
C ASP A 116 -18.09 -13.15 -19.83
N LYS A 117 -17.12 -13.96 -20.26
CA LYS A 117 -17.14 -15.41 -20.03
C LYS A 117 -17.05 -15.74 -18.55
N LEU A 118 -16.14 -15.11 -17.80
CA LEU A 118 -16.00 -15.30 -16.36
C LEU A 118 -17.26 -14.89 -15.60
N ARG A 119 -17.90 -13.78 -15.98
CA ARG A 119 -19.16 -13.32 -15.40
C ARG A 119 -20.30 -14.31 -15.67
N THR A 120 -20.44 -14.78 -16.92
CA THR A 120 -21.44 -15.78 -17.30
C THR A 120 -21.23 -17.10 -16.57
N ALA A 121 -19.97 -17.49 -16.33
CA ALA A 121 -19.59 -18.66 -15.55
C ALA A 121 -19.67 -18.46 -14.02
N LYS A 122 -20.20 -17.32 -13.55
CA LYS A 122 -20.32 -16.95 -12.12
C LYS A 122 -18.99 -17.02 -11.37
N LYS A 123 -17.91 -16.55 -11.99
CA LYS A 123 -16.56 -16.43 -11.39
C LYS A 123 -16.21 -15.01 -10.95
N ILE A 124 -17.07 -14.04 -11.27
CA ILE A 124 -16.96 -12.64 -10.85
C ILE A 124 -18.19 -12.33 -10.01
N GLU A 125 -17.96 -11.83 -8.80
CA GLU A 125 -18.98 -11.40 -7.86
C GLU A 125 -18.66 -9.97 -7.41
N PHE A 126 -19.69 -9.23 -7.02
CA PHE A 126 -19.56 -7.86 -6.50
C PHE A 126 -20.02 -7.83 -5.05
N GLY A 127 -19.20 -7.31 -4.15
CA GLY A 127 -19.56 -7.16 -2.74
C GLY A 127 -18.54 -6.40 -1.91
N LYS A 128 -18.91 -6.09 -0.66
CA LYS A 128 -17.95 -5.51 0.30
C LYS A 128 -17.04 -6.61 0.81
N ARG A 129 -15.74 -6.50 0.56
CA ARG A 129 -14.73 -7.48 0.99
C ARG A 129 -13.56 -6.80 1.70
N TYR A 130 -12.94 -7.52 2.61
CA TYR A 130 -11.68 -7.09 3.21
C TYR A 130 -10.54 -7.34 2.23
N THR A 131 -9.78 -6.29 1.94
CA THR A 131 -8.60 -6.35 1.08
C THR A 131 -7.57 -5.37 1.61
N ILE A 132 -6.31 -5.59 1.26
CA ILE A 132 -5.28 -4.59 1.51
C ILE A 132 -5.61 -3.38 0.65
N TYR A 133 -5.64 -2.21 1.26
CA TYR A 133 -6.12 -0.98 0.63
C TYR A 133 -5.08 0.11 0.78
N SER A 134 -4.85 0.88 -0.29
CA SER A 134 -3.99 2.06 -0.25
C SER A 134 -4.87 3.30 -0.15
N PRO A 135 -4.88 4.03 0.99
CA PRO A 135 -5.64 5.27 1.12
C PRO A 135 -5.17 6.37 0.16
N LYS A 136 -3.91 6.31 -0.28
CA LYS A 136 -3.34 7.27 -1.24
C LYS A 136 -3.85 7.00 -2.66
N ASP A 137 -3.91 5.73 -3.05
CA ASP A 137 -4.30 5.33 -4.41
C ASP A 137 -5.82 5.16 -4.53
N GLY A 138 -6.55 5.13 -3.42
CA GLY A 138 -8.01 5.02 -3.41
C GLY A 138 -8.54 3.64 -3.83
N GLN A 139 -7.68 2.62 -3.94
CA GLN A 139 -8.01 1.30 -4.48
C GLN A 139 -7.39 0.13 -3.69
N PRO A 140 -7.87 -1.10 -3.90
CA PRO A 140 -7.19 -2.29 -3.41
C PRO A 140 -5.74 -2.35 -3.91
N CYS A 141 -4.80 -2.57 -3.00
CA CYS A 141 -3.37 -2.68 -3.30
C CYS A 141 -2.98 -4.14 -3.39
N MET A 142 -2.99 -4.66 -4.62
CA MET A 142 -2.65 -6.05 -4.92
C MET A 142 -1.13 -6.24 -4.99
N ASP A 143 -0.68 -7.48 -5.05
CA ASP A 143 0.74 -7.81 -4.87
C ASP A 143 1.70 -7.08 -5.80
N HIS A 144 1.30 -6.84 -7.06
CA HIS A 144 2.15 -6.15 -8.04
C HIS A 144 2.14 -4.62 -7.89
N ASP A 145 1.25 -4.07 -7.07
CA ASP A 145 1.20 -2.64 -6.75
C ASP A 145 2.04 -2.29 -5.51
N ARG A 146 2.62 -3.30 -4.84
CA ARG A 146 3.33 -3.14 -3.57
C ARG A 146 4.82 -2.93 -3.76
N SER A 147 5.36 -1.96 -3.03
CA SER A 147 6.81 -1.82 -2.83
C SER A 147 7.36 -2.83 -1.81
N THR A 148 6.55 -3.22 -0.83
CA THR A 148 6.90 -4.14 0.27
C THR A 148 5.73 -5.05 0.65
N GLY A 149 6.01 -6.24 1.17
CA GLY A 149 4.95 -7.13 1.68
C GLY A 149 4.15 -7.86 0.59
N GLU A 150 4.79 -8.23 -0.52
CA GLU A 150 4.22 -9.15 -1.52
C GLU A 150 3.77 -10.46 -0.84
N GLY A 151 2.51 -10.87 -1.07
CA GLY A 151 1.91 -12.07 -0.49
C GLY A 151 1.31 -11.89 0.91
N VAL A 152 1.35 -10.69 1.48
CA VAL A 152 0.68 -10.40 2.78
C VAL A 152 -0.82 -10.27 2.57
N SER A 153 -1.60 -11.01 3.36
CA SER A 153 -3.07 -10.93 3.38
C SER A 153 -3.57 -10.21 4.63
N PRO A 154 -4.83 -9.74 4.64
CA PRO A 154 -5.46 -9.24 5.86
C PRO A 154 -5.46 -10.33 6.95
N GLN A 155 -5.03 -9.97 8.16
CA GLN A 155 -5.10 -10.83 9.33
C GLN A 155 -6.25 -10.37 10.23
N GLU A 156 -7.16 -11.27 10.55
CA GLU A 156 -8.29 -11.01 11.43
C GLU A 156 -7.87 -11.03 12.89
N TYR A 157 -8.38 -10.07 13.67
CA TYR A 157 -8.25 -10.00 15.12
C TYR A 157 -9.63 -9.76 15.74
N THR A 158 -9.90 -10.38 16.88
CA THR A 158 -11.05 -10.01 17.71
C THR A 158 -10.71 -8.75 18.49
N LEU A 159 -11.53 -7.70 18.35
CA LEU A 159 -11.35 -6.44 19.07
C LEU A 159 -12.24 -6.43 20.32
N ILE A 160 -11.62 -6.50 21.49
CA ILE A 160 -12.30 -6.47 22.79
C ILE A 160 -12.46 -5.01 23.20
N GLN A 161 -13.69 -4.63 23.54
CA GLN A 161 -14.04 -3.29 23.99
C GLN A 161 -14.15 -3.28 25.51
N LEU A 162 -13.18 -2.67 26.19
CA LEU A 162 -13.17 -2.54 27.65
C LEU A 162 -13.71 -1.16 28.05
N GLN A 163 -14.90 -1.10 28.62
CA GLN A 163 -15.52 0.16 29.04
C GLN A 163 -14.77 0.77 30.23
N ILE A 164 -14.45 2.05 30.14
CA ILE A 164 -13.89 2.83 31.24
C ILE A 164 -15.02 3.25 32.17
N LEU A 165 -14.96 2.78 33.41
CA LEU A 165 -15.93 3.08 34.45
C LEU A 165 -15.61 4.40 35.16
N ASP A 166 -16.61 4.97 35.83
CA ASP A 166 -16.43 6.15 36.66
C ASP A 166 -15.76 5.81 38.01
N PRO A 167 -14.90 6.70 38.56
CA PRO A 167 -14.50 7.99 38.01
C PRO A 167 -13.48 7.86 36.86
N LYS A 168 -13.77 8.53 35.73
CA LYS A 168 -12.86 8.56 34.58
C LYS A 168 -11.54 9.28 34.93
N PRO A 169 -10.40 8.86 34.34
CA PRO A 169 -9.14 9.57 34.44
C PRO A 169 -9.28 11.04 33.99
N ALA A 170 -8.56 11.95 34.66
CA ALA A 170 -8.66 13.40 34.43
C ALA A 170 -8.55 13.82 32.95
N VAL A 171 -7.73 13.10 32.17
CA VAL A 171 -7.50 13.35 30.74
C VAL A 171 -8.77 13.17 29.89
N ILE A 172 -9.68 12.27 30.29
CA ILE A 172 -10.91 11.94 29.56
C ILE A 172 -12.18 12.21 30.37
N ALA A 173 -12.06 12.86 31.53
CA ALA A 173 -13.18 13.15 32.41
C ALA A 173 -14.23 14.11 31.79
N HIS A 174 -13.82 14.90 30.78
CA HIS A 174 -14.70 15.80 30.04
C HIS A 174 -15.60 15.08 29.03
N ILE A 175 -15.34 13.81 28.73
CA ILE A 175 -16.10 13.02 27.75
C ILE A 175 -17.31 12.40 28.43
N THR A 176 -18.50 12.77 27.96
CA THR A 176 -19.79 12.27 28.48
C THR A 176 -20.20 10.93 27.87
N LEU A 177 -19.78 10.66 26.63
CA LEU A 177 -20.04 9.41 25.92
C LEU A 177 -19.32 8.22 26.57
N PRO A 178 -19.81 6.98 26.37
CA PRO A 178 -19.12 5.79 26.81
C PRO A 178 -17.75 5.65 26.11
N VAL A 179 -16.70 5.54 26.93
CA VAL A 179 -15.32 5.42 26.47
C VAL A 179 -14.86 3.98 26.60
N TYR A 180 -14.30 3.41 25.53
CA TYR A 180 -13.78 2.06 25.49
C TYR A 180 -12.30 2.06 25.15
N LEU A 181 -11.52 1.34 25.96
CA LEU A 181 -10.18 0.92 25.58
C LEU A 181 -10.29 -0.32 24.70
N VAL A 182 -9.75 -0.27 23.49
CA VAL A 182 -9.89 -1.37 22.52
C VAL A 182 -8.60 -2.19 22.42
N ALA A 183 -8.71 -3.50 22.62
CA ALA A 183 -7.59 -4.43 22.62
C ALA A 183 -7.79 -5.54 21.57
N ALA A 184 -6.81 -5.73 20.68
CA ALA A 184 -6.85 -6.78 19.67
C ALA A 184 -6.32 -8.11 20.25
N THR A 185 -7.01 -9.21 20.00
CA THR A 185 -6.59 -10.57 20.38
C THR A 185 -6.85 -11.58 19.27
N LEU A 186 -5.99 -12.60 19.18
CA LEU A 186 -6.21 -13.79 18.34
C LEU A 186 -6.85 -14.95 19.13
N ARG A 187 -7.01 -14.77 20.45
CA ARG A 187 -7.43 -15.82 21.38
C ARG A 187 -8.64 -15.38 22.20
N PRO A 188 -9.80 -15.16 21.57
CA PRO A 188 -11.00 -14.68 22.26
C PRO A 188 -11.48 -15.65 23.35
N GLU A 189 -11.14 -16.94 23.27
CA GLU A 189 -11.49 -17.94 24.27
C GLU A 189 -10.85 -17.67 25.64
N THR A 190 -9.75 -16.91 25.68
CA THR A 190 -9.02 -16.59 26.93
C THR A 190 -9.61 -15.41 27.71
N MET A 191 -10.61 -14.73 27.15
CA MET A 191 -11.12 -13.47 27.72
C MET A 191 -11.84 -13.65 29.06
N TYR A 192 -12.30 -14.86 29.40
CA TYR A 192 -12.87 -15.16 30.73
C TYR A 192 -11.86 -15.02 31.88
N GLY A 193 -10.56 -15.11 31.59
CA GLY A 193 -9.48 -15.02 32.58
C GLY A 193 -8.81 -13.65 32.66
N GLN A 194 -9.43 -12.59 32.14
CA GLN A 194 -8.86 -11.24 32.19
C GLN A 194 -8.75 -10.73 33.64
N THR A 195 -7.54 -10.34 34.03
CA THR A 195 -7.27 -9.73 35.35
C THR A 195 -6.99 -8.23 35.26
N ASN A 196 -6.45 -7.77 34.13
CA ASN A 196 -6.06 -6.39 33.88
C ASN A 196 -5.99 -6.11 32.38
N CYS A 197 -5.73 -4.85 32.01
CA CYS A 197 -5.43 -4.44 30.64
C CYS A 197 -4.04 -3.80 30.60
N TYR A 198 -3.22 -4.16 29.61
CA TYR A 198 -1.87 -3.65 29.47
C TYR A 198 -1.84 -2.48 28.47
N MET A 199 -1.19 -1.40 28.88
CA MET A 199 -0.89 -0.25 28.04
C MET A 199 0.59 0.11 28.19
N HIS A 200 1.22 0.54 27.11
CA HIS A 200 2.61 0.98 27.15
C HIS A 200 2.67 2.46 27.54
N PRO A 201 3.43 2.85 28.58
CA PRO A 201 3.42 4.23 29.08
C PRO A 201 3.95 5.25 28.06
N ASP A 202 4.90 4.86 27.21
CA ASP A 202 5.56 5.77 26.26
C ASP A 202 4.89 5.84 24.88
N ILE A 203 3.84 5.06 24.64
CA ILE A 203 3.13 5.09 23.35
C ILE A 203 2.09 6.19 23.37
N GLN A 204 2.03 6.98 22.28
CA GLN A 204 0.97 7.95 22.10
C GLN A 204 -0.33 7.27 21.69
N TYR A 205 -1.35 7.41 22.52
CA TYR A 205 -2.71 6.96 22.25
C TYR A 205 -3.58 8.12 21.77
N SER A 206 -4.51 7.80 20.88
CA SER A 206 -5.51 8.71 20.34
C SER A 206 -6.88 8.33 20.88
N VAL A 207 -7.69 9.34 21.17
CA VAL A 207 -9.08 9.22 21.58
C VAL A 207 -9.93 9.72 20.41
N PHE A 208 -10.82 8.87 19.88
CA PHE A 208 -11.59 9.19 18.67
C PHE A 208 -13.01 8.62 18.75
N TYR A 209 -13.95 9.28 18.08
CA TYR A 209 -15.32 8.78 17.95
C TYR A 209 -15.36 7.55 17.05
N ALA A 210 -16.18 6.59 17.43
CA ALA A 210 -16.40 5.34 16.73
C ALA A 210 -17.90 4.99 16.73
N GLY A 211 -18.27 4.00 15.90
CA GLY A 211 -19.68 3.66 15.64
C GLY A 211 -20.24 4.38 14.42
N GLU A 212 -21.32 3.85 13.83
CA GLU A 212 -21.95 4.45 12.64
C GLU A 212 -22.52 5.85 12.93
N ASN A 213 -22.91 6.11 14.18
CA ASN A 213 -23.48 7.38 14.64
C ASN A 213 -22.52 8.18 15.54
N GLU A 214 -21.24 7.80 15.61
CA GLU A 214 -20.25 8.44 16.49
C GLU A 214 -20.69 8.51 17.97
N ASP A 215 -21.41 7.48 18.42
CA ASP A 215 -22.05 7.38 19.73
C ASP A 215 -21.15 6.80 20.83
N ILE A 216 -19.99 6.26 20.44
CA ILE A 216 -19.00 5.68 21.34
C ILE A 216 -17.62 6.28 21.09
N VAL A 217 -16.75 6.25 22.09
CA VAL A 217 -15.37 6.75 21.98
C VAL A 217 -14.39 5.61 22.18
N PHE A 218 -13.43 5.46 21.27
CA PHE A 218 -12.35 4.48 21.35
C PHE A 218 -11.02 5.12 21.72
N ILE A 219 -10.22 4.38 22.49
CA ILE A 219 -8.83 4.69 22.79
C ILE A 219 -7.94 3.63 22.11
N ALA A 220 -7.16 4.05 21.12
CA ALA A 220 -6.21 3.20 20.41
C ALA A 220 -5.05 4.02 19.83
N THR A 221 -4.07 3.38 19.20
CA THR A 221 -3.01 4.12 18.48
C THR A 221 -3.53 4.74 17.19
N ALA A 222 -2.87 5.80 16.70
CA ALA A 222 -3.25 6.45 15.44
C ALA A 222 -3.30 5.49 14.25
N ARG A 223 -2.38 4.51 14.20
CA ARG A 223 -2.36 3.46 13.17
C ARG A 223 -3.58 2.55 13.27
N ALA A 224 -3.97 2.15 14.48
CA ALA A 224 -5.16 1.33 14.70
C ALA A 224 -6.43 2.11 14.28
N ALA A 225 -6.55 3.37 14.68
CA ALA A 225 -7.65 4.25 14.29
C ALA A 225 -7.76 4.37 12.76
N ARG A 226 -6.62 4.60 12.07
CA ARG A 226 -6.57 4.64 10.60
C ARG A 226 -7.02 3.33 9.96
N ASN A 227 -6.63 2.18 10.49
CA ASN A 227 -7.08 0.89 9.97
C ASN A 227 -8.60 0.68 10.17
N MET A 228 -9.15 1.16 11.29
CA MET A 228 -10.59 1.11 11.56
C MET A 228 -11.40 2.08 10.70
N SER A 229 -10.81 3.21 10.27
CA SER A 229 -11.50 4.22 9.46
C SER A 229 -11.57 3.87 7.97
N VAL A 230 -10.74 2.94 7.49
CA VAL A 230 -10.74 2.56 6.06
C VAL A 230 -12.05 1.84 5.74
N PRO A 231 -12.87 2.37 4.81
CA PRO A 231 -14.12 1.73 4.44
C PRO A 231 -13.83 0.39 3.77
N ARG A 232 -14.73 -0.59 3.95
CA ARG A 232 -14.68 -1.84 3.18
C ARG A 232 -14.92 -1.50 1.70
N PRO A 233 -13.90 -1.61 0.82
CA PRO A 233 -14.10 -1.30 -0.58
C PRO A 233 -15.08 -2.29 -1.18
N TYR A 234 -15.87 -1.82 -2.14
CA TYR A 234 -16.61 -2.70 -3.01
C TYR A 234 -15.62 -3.31 -4.01
N CYS A 235 -15.60 -4.64 -4.12
CA CYS A 235 -14.78 -5.39 -5.05
C CYS A 235 -15.63 -6.45 -5.75
#